data_AF-A0A947YDW8-F1
#
_entry.id   AF-A0A947YDW8-F1
#
_cell.length_a   1.000
_cell.length_b   1.000
_cell.length_c   1.000
_cell.angle_alpha   90.00
_cell.angle_beta   90.00
_cell.angle_gamma   90.00
#
_symmetry.space_group_name_H-M   'P 1'
#
loop_
_entity.id
_entity.type
_entity.pdbx_description
1 polymer ?
#
loop_
_entity_poly.entity_id
_entity_poly.type
_entity_poly.pdbx_seq_one_letter_code
_entity_poly.pdbx_strand_id
1 'polypeptide(L)'
;MDLPKKSNLDQKPLNNPGHSEQGEESRLPKATASRFARSFTKFRMTRVVLIFLGFLLLLSALGAIAGFTLKSPVKVALGSATKLTTDFQNKDLVTAKQTLETLKADIETLEGKYKIIAWTKVIPFLGGYTKDGQSAIIASKSLVNAIDLTIIALEPYSDLLGFKSDTESVLEKPEAESIENRIVFMAGTLDKISPELEGITKELAKAGEELSSINPKRYPKKIAGKEIRGKLISIQTTLDESVQLFTQAKPLIKLLPTLLGNPDSKTYLLLFQNDAELRATGGFLTAYAYLDMNQGKMVPGNSYDIYNLDARWHSNLKAPDPIKKYLNESMWNLRNINLSPDFKVSMDQFLEIYRDIPGTRQIDGIIAIDTSVPVKLLDIIGPIGVGGWGNFSSEIDPRCDCPQVVYALEEIADRPTYEIRLDRKAVLGPLMHSLMANAMGSPKHMWPKLLNSL
;
A
#
# COMPACT_ATOMS: atom_id res chain seq x y z
N MET A 1 -47.36 -57.84 41.49
CA MET A 1 -47.49 -58.47 40.16
C MET A 1 -46.28 -58.06 39.35
N ASP A 2 -45.10 -58.52 39.75
CA ASP A 2 -44.52 -59.84 39.42
C ASP A 2 -43.81 -59.84 38.07
N LEU A 3 -42.50 -59.71 38.17
CA LEU A 3 -41.51 -60.16 37.19
C LEU A 3 -41.58 -61.68 37.02
N PRO A 4 -40.94 -62.19 35.95
CA PRO A 4 -39.83 -63.12 36.16
C PRO A 4 -38.59 -62.66 35.34
N LYS A 5 -37.38 -62.53 35.91
CA LYS A 5 -36.33 -63.58 36.16
C LYS A 5 -36.13 -64.52 34.96
N LYS A 6 -34.93 -64.91 34.51
CA LYS A 6 -33.50 -64.64 34.75
C LYS A 6 -32.76 -65.62 33.80
N SER A 7 -31.62 -65.28 33.20
CA SER A 7 -30.52 -66.25 33.04
C SER A 7 -29.18 -65.53 32.81
N ASN A 8 -28.33 -65.62 33.82
CA ASN A 8 -26.88 -65.37 33.75
C ASN A 8 -26.21 -66.50 32.98
N LEU A 9 -25.10 -66.19 32.30
CA LEU A 9 -23.94 -67.08 32.23
C LEU A 9 -22.65 -66.25 32.23
N ASP A 10 -21.66 -66.83 32.89
CA ASP A 10 -20.50 -66.25 33.52
C ASP A 10 -19.23 -66.30 32.65
N GLN A 11 -18.27 -65.42 33.00
CA GLN A 11 -16.81 -65.63 33.06
C GLN A 11 -15.86 -65.49 31.84
N LYS A 12 -15.03 -64.43 32.00
CA LYS A 12 -13.54 -64.37 31.96
C LYS A 12 -12.78 -64.06 30.65
N PRO A 13 -11.56 -63.48 30.77
CA PRO A 13 -11.03 -62.45 29.88
C PRO A 13 -9.89 -62.95 28.97
N LEU A 14 -9.58 -62.17 27.94
CA LEU A 14 -8.35 -62.31 27.16
C LEU A 14 -7.63 -60.97 27.01
N ASN A 15 -6.36 -61.00 27.39
CA ASN A 15 -5.36 -59.94 27.31
C ASN A 15 -5.16 -59.40 25.88
N ASN A 16 -5.04 -58.06 25.79
CA ASN A 16 -4.05 -57.18 25.10
C ASN A 16 -3.44 -57.59 23.72
N PRO A 17 -2.87 -56.67 22.91
CA PRO A 17 -2.69 -55.21 23.08
C PRO A 17 -3.00 -54.39 21.80
N GLY A 18 -2.91 -53.05 21.86
CA GLY A 18 -2.53 -52.27 20.66
C GLY A 18 -3.30 -50.98 20.42
N HIS A 19 -2.55 -49.88 20.52
CA HIS A 19 -2.72 -48.61 19.84
C HIS A 19 -3.89 -47.69 20.23
N SER A 20 -3.52 -46.68 21.01
CA SER A 20 -4.12 -45.36 21.06
C SER A 20 -4.14 -44.70 19.68
N GLU A 21 -5.31 -44.57 19.07
CA GLU A 21 -5.56 -43.55 18.06
C GLU A 21 -6.14 -42.31 18.76
N GLN A 22 -5.32 -41.27 18.80
CA GLN A 22 -5.72 -39.91 19.15
C GLN A 22 -6.64 -39.38 18.04
N GLY A 23 -7.73 -38.74 18.45
CA GLY A 23 -8.68 -38.08 17.56
C GLY A 23 -7.98 -37.06 16.67
N GLU A 24 -8.19 -37.22 15.37
CA GLU A 24 -7.75 -36.29 14.34
C GLU A 24 -8.71 -35.09 14.34
N GLU A 25 -8.34 -34.06 15.11
CA GLU A 25 -8.96 -32.75 15.09
C GLU A 25 -8.66 -32.10 13.74
N SER A 26 -9.68 -32.01 12.88
CA SER A 26 -9.61 -31.41 11.55
C SER A 26 -9.25 -29.92 11.65
N ARG A 27 -7.96 -29.60 11.60
CA ARG A 27 -7.46 -28.23 11.49
C ARG A 27 -7.77 -27.70 10.11
N LEU A 28 -8.73 -26.77 10.04
CA LEU A 28 -8.92 -25.87 8.90
C LEU A 28 -7.56 -25.23 8.54
N PRO A 29 -7.17 -25.21 7.25
CA PRO A 29 -5.93 -24.60 6.84
C PRO A 29 -5.98 -23.10 7.13
N LYS A 30 -5.00 -22.61 7.89
CA LYS A 30 -4.78 -21.17 8.11
C LYS A 30 -4.72 -20.50 6.74
N ALA A 31 -5.70 -19.63 6.46
CA ALA A 31 -5.73 -18.80 5.29
C ALA A 31 -4.37 -18.11 5.15
N THR A 32 -3.66 -18.44 4.06
CA THR A 32 -2.43 -17.77 3.67
C THR A 32 -2.77 -16.33 3.37
N ALA A 33 -2.57 -15.45 4.36
CA ALA A 33 -2.59 -14.01 4.17
C ALA A 33 -1.75 -13.68 2.93
N SER A 34 -2.38 -12.96 2.00
CA SER A 34 -1.85 -12.69 0.68
C SER A 34 -0.43 -12.12 0.77
N ARG A 35 0.48 -12.66 -0.06
CA ARG A 35 1.85 -12.15 -0.24
C ARG A 35 1.90 -10.68 -0.71
N PHE A 36 0.74 -10.09 -1.04
CA PHE A 36 0.60 -8.75 -1.58
C PHE A 36 0.78 -7.65 -0.51
N ALA A 37 0.26 -7.85 0.71
CA ALA A 37 0.29 -6.83 1.78
C ALA A 37 1.68 -6.64 2.42
N ARG A 38 2.60 -7.61 2.31
CA ARG A 38 3.95 -7.51 2.91
C ARG A 38 4.97 -6.77 2.04
N SER A 39 4.64 -6.42 0.79
CA SER A 39 5.62 -5.85 -0.15
C SER A 39 5.72 -4.32 -0.07
N PHE A 40 4.60 -3.62 0.20
CA PHE A 40 4.54 -2.16 0.13
C PHE A 40 5.30 -1.44 1.27
N THR A 41 5.39 -2.05 2.45
CA THR A 41 5.99 -1.43 3.66
C THR A 41 7.53 -1.35 3.64
N LYS A 42 8.20 -1.84 2.59
CA LYS A 42 9.66 -1.79 2.46
C LYS A 42 10.18 -1.11 1.20
N PHE A 43 9.35 -0.37 0.46
CA PHE A 43 9.87 0.47 -0.64
C PHE A 43 10.51 1.74 -0.07
N ARG A 44 11.68 1.55 0.53
CA ARG A 44 12.53 2.65 0.97
C ARG A 44 13.32 3.07 -0.27
N MET A 45 13.26 4.35 -0.65
CA MET A 45 13.99 4.92 -1.80
C MET A 45 15.49 4.56 -1.81
N THR A 46 16.04 4.22 -0.64
CA THR A 46 17.37 3.62 -0.46
C THR A 46 17.59 2.31 -1.20
N ARG A 47 16.57 1.52 -1.56
CA ARG A 47 16.70 0.28 -2.33
C ARG A 47 17.13 0.53 -3.78
N VAL A 48 16.57 1.54 -4.45
CA VAL A 48 16.96 1.93 -5.82
C VAL A 48 18.42 2.35 -5.87
N VAL A 49 18.90 3.03 -4.82
CA VAL A 49 20.30 3.45 -4.75
C VAL A 49 21.23 2.32 -4.27
N LEU A 50 20.75 1.36 -3.47
CA LEU A 50 21.49 0.13 -3.12
C LEU A 50 21.70 -0.81 -4.32
N ILE A 51 20.73 -0.89 -5.23
CA ILE A 51 20.86 -1.55 -6.53
C ILE A 51 22.04 -0.93 -7.30
N PHE A 52 22.05 0.40 -7.38
CA PHE A 52 23.11 1.16 -8.07
C PHE A 52 24.50 0.92 -7.47
N LEU A 53 24.58 0.85 -6.13
CA LEU A 53 25.80 0.56 -5.37
C LEU A 53 26.35 -0.85 -5.63
N GLY A 54 25.47 -1.85 -5.69
CA GLY A 54 25.86 -3.20 -6.04
C GLY A 54 26.35 -3.31 -7.48
N PHE A 55 25.74 -2.56 -8.39
CA PHE A 55 26.03 -2.62 -9.81
C PHE A 55 27.39 -2.02 -10.18
N LEU A 56 27.75 -0.91 -9.55
CA LEU A 56 29.08 -0.34 -9.68
C LEU A 56 30.15 -1.21 -8.97
N LEU A 57 29.79 -1.97 -7.93
CA LEU A 57 30.68 -2.97 -7.31
C LEU A 57 30.95 -4.14 -8.27
N LEU A 58 29.97 -4.51 -9.10
CA LEU A 58 30.13 -5.49 -10.16
C LEU A 58 31.09 -4.99 -11.27
N LEU A 59 30.89 -3.75 -11.73
CA LEU A 59 31.79 -3.08 -12.67
C LEU A 59 33.23 -3.04 -12.13
N SER A 60 33.41 -2.95 -10.80
CA SER A 60 34.74 -2.90 -10.18
C SER A 60 35.43 -4.26 -10.20
N ALA A 61 34.65 -5.33 -10.05
CA ALA A 61 35.12 -6.71 -10.19
C ALA A 61 35.43 -7.05 -11.67
N LEU A 62 34.66 -6.49 -12.60
CA LEU A 62 34.88 -6.57 -14.04
C LEU A 62 36.16 -5.82 -14.47
N GLY A 63 36.36 -4.60 -13.98
CA GLY A 63 37.59 -3.83 -14.21
C GLY A 63 38.83 -4.52 -13.64
N ALA A 64 38.71 -5.23 -12.51
CA ALA A 64 39.81 -6.03 -11.95
C ALA A 64 40.23 -7.21 -12.84
N ILE A 65 39.31 -7.75 -13.67
CA ILE A 65 39.58 -8.84 -14.62
C ILE A 65 40.12 -8.30 -15.96
N ALA A 66 39.66 -7.12 -16.39
CA ALA A 66 40.07 -6.48 -17.65
C ALA A 66 41.39 -5.68 -17.56
N GLY A 67 41.93 -5.46 -16.36
CA GLY A 67 43.26 -4.86 -16.13
C GLY A 67 43.24 -3.66 -15.16
N PHE A 68 44.42 -3.35 -14.61
CA PHE A 68 44.63 -2.30 -13.60
C PHE A 68 44.09 -0.90 -14.01
N THR A 69 43.91 -0.66 -15.30
CA THR A 69 43.50 0.62 -15.91
C THR A 69 42.04 1.02 -15.66
N LEU A 70 41.14 0.06 -15.42
CA LEU A 70 39.71 0.35 -15.15
C LEU A 70 39.36 0.42 -13.67
N LYS A 71 40.26 -0.03 -12.78
CA LYS A 71 40.03 -0.06 -11.33
C LYS A 71 39.79 1.34 -10.75
N SER A 72 40.48 2.36 -11.27
CA SER A 72 40.37 3.73 -10.77
C SER A 72 39.05 4.40 -11.16
N PRO A 73 38.66 4.48 -12.46
CA PRO A 73 37.38 5.09 -12.85
C PRO A 73 36.17 4.43 -12.18
N VAL A 74 36.18 3.10 -12.04
CA VAL A 74 35.06 2.42 -11.37
C VAL A 74 35.01 2.74 -9.86
N LYS A 75 36.16 2.82 -9.18
CA LYS A 75 36.19 3.18 -7.76
C LYS A 75 35.69 4.61 -7.54
N VAL A 76 36.00 5.53 -8.45
CA VAL A 76 35.52 6.93 -8.39
C VAL A 76 34.00 6.97 -8.58
N ALA A 77 33.48 6.35 -9.64
CA ALA A 77 32.03 6.25 -9.87
C ALA A 77 31.29 5.61 -8.69
N LEU A 78 31.88 4.58 -8.06
CA LEU A 78 31.38 3.98 -6.81
C LEU A 78 31.30 4.96 -5.65
N GLY A 79 32.32 5.82 -5.50
CA GLY A 79 32.34 6.87 -4.49
C GLY A 79 31.19 7.85 -4.69
N SER A 80 31.04 8.35 -5.92
CA SER A 80 29.95 9.28 -6.29
C SER A 80 28.56 8.65 -6.09
N ALA A 81 28.40 7.37 -6.42
CA ALA A 81 27.18 6.59 -6.15
C ALA A 81 26.84 6.50 -4.64
N THR A 82 27.84 6.20 -3.81
CA THR A 82 27.66 6.12 -2.35
C THR A 82 27.33 7.48 -1.74
N LYS A 83 27.95 8.54 -2.26
CA LYS A 83 27.65 9.91 -1.83
C LYS A 83 26.22 10.30 -2.23
N LEU A 84 25.79 10.01 -3.46
CA LEU A 84 24.43 10.28 -3.91
C LEU A 84 23.39 9.58 -3.02
N THR A 85 23.67 8.34 -2.61
CA THR A 85 22.84 7.60 -1.64
C THR A 85 22.71 8.37 -0.33
N THR A 86 23.83 8.89 0.17
CA THR A 86 23.90 9.60 1.44
C THR A 86 23.18 10.94 1.35
N ASP A 87 23.33 11.66 0.24
CA ASP A 87 22.66 12.95 -0.01
C ASP A 87 21.13 12.79 -0.03
N PHE A 88 20.62 11.75 -0.71
CA PHE A 88 19.19 11.41 -0.67
C PHE A 88 18.70 10.99 0.72
N GLN A 89 19.51 10.25 1.48
CA GLN A 89 19.17 9.87 2.86
C GLN A 89 19.10 11.09 3.80
N ASN A 90 19.99 12.05 3.58
CA ASN A 90 20.03 13.31 4.32
C ASN A 90 18.99 14.33 3.83
N LYS A 91 18.19 13.96 2.81
CA LYS A 91 17.19 14.81 2.16
C LYS A 91 17.78 16.12 1.62
N ASP A 92 19.00 16.06 1.10
CA ASP A 92 19.71 17.22 0.54
C ASP A 92 19.65 17.16 -0.98
N LEU A 93 18.62 17.78 -1.59
CA LEU A 93 18.39 17.67 -3.03
C LEU A 93 19.43 18.48 -3.82
N VAL A 94 19.91 19.58 -3.25
CA VAL A 94 20.98 20.41 -3.81
C VAL A 94 22.26 19.60 -3.97
N THR A 95 22.72 18.97 -2.87
CA THR A 95 23.94 18.16 -2.89
C THR A 95 23.74 16.91 -3.74
N ALA A 96 22.55 16.29 -3.69
CA ALA A 96 22.23 15.14 -4.54
C ALA A 96 22.32 15.47 -6.03
N LYS A 97 21.82 16.62 -6.48
CA LYS A 97 21.91 17.07 -7.88
C LYS A 97 23.37 17.29 -8.31
N GLN A 98 24.18 17.94 -7.47
CA GLN A 98 25.61 18.13 -7.74
C GLN A 98 26.38 16.79 -7.82
N THR A 99 26.09 15.88 -6.88
CA THR A 99 26.70 14.56 -6.87
C THR A 99 26.23 13.70 -8.06
N LEU A 100 24.98 13.86 -8.52
CA LEU A 100 24.46 13.19 -9.71
C LEU A 100 25.20 13.63 -10.98
N GLU A 101 25.46 14.94 -11.14
CA GLU A 101 26.26 15.45 -12.27
C GLU A 101 27.69 14.92 -12.24
N THR A 102 28.30 14.86 -11.05
CA THR A 102 29.63 14.24 -10.88
C THR A 102 29.61 12.77 -11.29
N LEU A 103 28.58 12.04 -10.88
CA LEU A 103 28.40 10.63 -11.21
C LEU A 103 28.16 10.39 -12.71
N LYS A 104 27.40 11.26 -13.39
CA LYS A 104 27.24 11.23 -14.86
C LYS A 104 28.62 11.32 -15.53
N ALA A 105 29.43 12.31 -15.15
CA ALA A 105 30.77 12.51 -15.68
C ALA A 105 31.72 11.32 -15.39
N ASP A 106 31.62 10.72 -14.21
CA ASP A 106 32.40 9.54 -13.84
C ASP A 106 32.04 8.32 -14.70
N ILE A 107 30.74 8.13 -14.99
CA ILE A 107 30.26 7.04 -15.87
C ILE A 107 30.70 7.28 -17.32
N GLU A 108 30.68 8.53 -17.80
CA GLU A 108 31.19 8.86 -19.14
C GLU A 108 32.68 8.59 -19.27
N THR A 109 33.47 8.95 -18.25
CA THR A 109 34.89 8.65 -18.18
C THR A 109 35.13 7.13 -18.20
N LEU A 110 34.33 6.38 -17.44
CA LEU A 110 34.36 4.92 -17.44
C LEU A 110 34.02 4.35 -18.83
N GLU A 111 32.96 4.84 -19.47
CA GLU A 111 32.56 4.43 -20.82
C GLU A 111 33.68 4.68 -21.84
N GLY A 112 34.31 5.86 -21.79
CA GLY A 112 35.43 6.21 -22.66
C GLY A 112 36.61 5.25 -22.52
N LYS A 113 37.00 4.92 -21.28
CA LYS A 113 38.07 3.93 -21.02
C LYS A 113 37.65 2.52 -21.42
N TYR A 114 36.39 2.17 -21.26
CA TYR A 114 35.85 0.87 -21.62
C TYR A 114 35.82 0.65 -23.14
N LYS A 115 35.55 1.69 -23.93
CA LYS A 115 35.60 1.64 -25.41
C LYS A 115 36.97 1.21 -25.94
N ILE A 116 38.06 1.58 -25.27
CA ILE A 116 39.43 1.22 -25.66
C ILE A 116 39.62 -0.31 -25.64
N ILE A 117 38.98 -1.01 -24.71
CA ILE A 117 39.07 -2.47 -24.58
C ILE A 117 37.94 -3.20 -25.31
N ALA A 118 37.01 -2.49 -25.95
CA ALA A 118 35.83 -3.09 -26.57
C ALA A 118 36.15 -4.05 -27.73
N TRP A 119 37.34 -3.93 -28.35
CA TRP A 119 37.81 -4.86 -29.38
C TRP A 119 37.94 -6.31 -28.88
N THR A 120 38.12 -6.50 -27.56
CA THR A 120 38.23 -7.83 -26.94
C THR A 120 36.90 -8.61 -26.96
N LYS A 121 35.80 -7.99 -27.40
CA LYS A 121 34.48 -8.62 -27.59
C LYS A 121 34.48 -9.82 -28.55
N VAL A 122 35.44 -9.88 -29.46
CA VAL A 122 35.58 -10.95 -30.47
C VAL A 122 36.38 -12.14 -29.94
N ILE A 123 37.09 -11.97 -28.82
CA ILE A 123 37.97 -13.01 -28.27
C ILE A 123 37.12 -14.04 -27.51
N PRO A 124 37.28 -15.36 -27.79
CA PRO A 124 36.65 -16.42 -27.01
C PRO A 124 36.95 -16.28 -25.52
N PHE A 125 36.00 -16.64 -24.65
CA PHE A 125 36.06 -16.47 -23.18
C PHE A 125 36.00 -15.02 -22.69
N LEU A 126 36.80 -14.09 -23.23
CA LEU A 126 36.81 -12.68 -22.81
C LEU A 126 35.61 -11.88 -23.32
N GLY A 127 35.10 -12.21 -24.51
CA GLY A 127 34.03 -11.48 -25.17
C GLY A 127 32.70 -11.47 -24.41
N GLY A 128 32.49 -12.44 -23.51
CA GLY A 128 31.34 -12.47 -22.62
C GLY A 128 31.44 -11.38 -21.53
N TYR A 129 32.57 -11.29 -20.86
CA TYR A 129 32.80 -10.29 -19.81
C TYR A 129 32.75 -8.86 -20.36
N THR A 130 33.24 -8.68 -21.59
CA THR A 130 33.23 -7.37 -22.24
C THR A 130 31.83 -6.94 -22.67
N LYS A 131 30.95 -7.89 -23.01
CA LYS A 131 29.53 -7.62 -23.26
C LYS A 131 28.83 -7.25 -21.95
N ASP A 132 29.05 -8.05 -20.90
CA ASP A 132 28.42 -7.81 -19.60
C ASP A 132 28.81 -6.45 -19.01
N GLY A 133 30.08 -6.05 -19.12
CA GLY A 133 30.50 -4.71 -18.67
C GLY A 133 29.96 -3.57 -19.54
N GLN A 134 29.72 -3.81 -20.84
CA GLN A 134 29.06 -2.82 -21.71
C GLN A 134 27.60 -2.62 -21.27
N SER A 135 26.86 -3.72 -21.10
CA SER A 135 25.50 -3.68 -20.56
C SER A 135 25.47 -3.07 -19.16
N ALA A 136 26.48 -3.32 -18.33
CA ALA A 136 26.58 -2.68 -17.03
C ALA A 136 26.80 -1.15 -17.12
N ILE A 137 27.55 -0.65 -18.10
CA ILE A 137 27.67 0.80 -18.29
C ILE A 137 26.36 1.40 -18.81
N ILE A 138 25.68 0.73 -19.76
CA ILE A 138 24.42 1.21 -20.32
C ILE A 138 23.33 1.27 -19.25
N ALA A 139 23.16 0.21 -18.45
CA ALA A 139 22.21 0.23 -17.35
C ALA A 139 22.59 1.30 -16.29
N SER A 140 23.87 1.66 -16.14
CA SER A 140 24.29 2.69 -15.16
C SER A 140 23.80 4.05 -15.60
N LYS A 141 23.98 4.34 -16.89
CA LYS A 141 23.51 5.58 -17.51
C LYS A 141 21.99 5.68 -17.42
N SER A 142 21.28 4.60 -17.72
CA SER A 142 19.81 4.59 -17.62
C SER A 142 19.32 4.78 -16.19
N LEU A 143 19.94 4.15 -15.19
CA LEU A 143 19.59 4.41 -13.78
C LEU A 143 19.84 5.86 -13.38
N VAL A 144 20.97 6.45 -13.80
CA VAL A 144 21.30 7.85 -13.51
C VAL A 144 20.34 8.81 -14.20
N ASN A 145 19.92 8.53 -15.44
CA ASN A 145 18.90 9.30 -16.14
C ASN A 145 17.52 9.18 -15.47
N ALA A 146 17.16 8.00 -14.97
CA ALA A 146 15.92 7.82 -14.21
C ALA A 146 15.94 8.63 -12.91
N ILE A 147 17.09 8.67 -12.21
CA ILE A 147 17.28 9.50 -11.02
C ILE A 147 17.19 10.99 -11.38
N ASP A 148 17.80 11.40 -12.49
CA ASP A 148 17.75 12.79 -12.97
C ASP A 148 16.31 13.26 -13.20
N LEU A 149 15.52 12.48 -13.94
CA LEU A 149 14.10 12.74 -14.15
C LEU A 149 13.32 12.73 -12.83
N THR A 150 13.70 11.88 -11.89
CA THR A 150 13.10 11.87 -10.55
C THR A 150 13.43 13.15 -9.79
N ILE A 151 14.69 13.64 -9.82
CA ILE A 151 15.07 14.90 -9.19
C ILE A 151 14.30 16.05 -9.82
N ILE A 152 14.20 16.12 -11.15
CA ILE A 152 13.43 17.14 -11.87
C ILE A 152 11.95 17.11 -11.45
N ALA A 153 11.37 15.92 -11.34
CA ALA A 153 9.98 15.75 -10.87
C ALA A 153 9.78 16.14 -9.39
N LEU A 154 10.82 16.04 -8.56
CA LEU A 154 10.75 16.35 -7.13
C LEU A 154 11.17 17.79 -6.79
N GLU A 155 11.98 18.44 -7.62
CA GLU A 155 12.59 19.75 -7.37
C GLU A 155 11.56 20.84 -7.02
N PRO A 156 10.44 20.99 -7.76
CA PRO A 156 9.42 21.99 -7.42
C PRO A 156 8.70 21.72 -6.08
N TYR A 157 8.90 20.53 -5.49
CA TYR A 157 8.15 20.00 -4.35
C TYR A 157 9.04 19.61 -3.17
N SER A 158 10.33 19.92 -3.28
CA SER A 158 11.38 19.57 -2.34
C SER A 158 11.04 19.96 -0.91
N ASP A 159 10.65 21.22 -0.67
CA ASP A 159 10.28 21.73 0.66
C ASP A 159 9.12 20.96 1.31
N LEU A 160 8.09 20.64 0.52
CA LEU A 160 6.90 19.92 1.02
C LEU A 160 7.21 18.47 1.34
N LEU A 161 8.14 17.85 0.62
CA LEU A 161 8.63 16.50 0.87
C LEU A 161 9.70 16.48 1.98
N GLY A 162 10.11 17.66 2.48
CA GLY A 162 11.09 17.83 3.54
C GLY A 162 12.53 17.66 3.06
N PHE A 163 12.78 17.92 1.78
CA PHE A 163 14.11 18.09 1.21
C PHE A 163 14.58 19.54 1.35
N LYS A 164 15.89 19.73 1.52
CA LYS A 164 16.54 21.04 1.39
C LYS A 164 16.70 21.37 -0.10
N SER A 165 16.33 22.58 -0.49
CA SER A 165 16.47 23.12 -1.86
C SER A 165 16.95 24.58 -1.84
N ASP A 166 17.62 25.00 -2.91
CA ASP A 166 18.08 26.38 -3.13
C ASP A 166 17.02 27.26 -3.81
N THR A 167 15.95 26.67 -4.31
CA THR A 167 14.83 27.42 -4.88
C THR A 167 14.05 28.07 -3.75
N GLU A 168 14.04 29.40 -3.69
CA GLU A 168 12.92 30.11 -3.07
C GLU A 168 11.66 29.56 -3.70
N SER A 169 10.82 28.90 -2.90
CA SER A 169 9.58 28.28 -3.37
C SER A 169 8.82 29.28 -4.25
N VAL A 170 8.63 28.95 -5.54
CA VAL A 170 7.89 29.78 -6.52
C VAL A 170 6.43 30.04 -6.11
N LEU A 171 6.00 29.45 -4.99
CA LEU A 171 4.66 29.59 -4.45
C LEU A 171 4.79 30.37 -3.15
N GLU A 172 4.37 31.63 -3.20
CA GLU A 172 4.11 32.50 -2.05
C GLU A 172 3.55 31.65 -0.91
N LYS A 173 4.28 31.56 0.22
CA LYS A 173 3.88 30.84 1.43
C LYS A 173 2.38 31.05 1.74
N PRO A 174 1.49 30.07 1.49
CA PRO A 174 0.21 30.04 2.14
C PRO A 174 0.34 28.92 3.18
N GLU A 175 0.89 29.25 4.35
CA GLU A 175 0.77 28.40 5.54
C GLU A 175 0.87 26.89 5.24
N ALA A 176 2.05 26.43 4.85
CA ALA A 176 2.35 25.01 4.62
C ALA A 176 2.39 24.19 5.93
N GLU A 177 1.50 24.51 6.87
CA GLU A 177 1.35 23.85 8.16
C GLU A 177 0.36 22.68 8.10
N SER A 178 -0.73 22.78 7.31
CA SER A 178 -1.73 21.71 7.22
C SER A 178 -1.41 20.67 6.14
N ILE A 179 -1.70 19.41 6.43
CA ILE A 179 -1.40 18.28 5.54
C ILE A 179 -2.41 18.18 4.39
N GLU A 180 -3.60 18.73 4.57
CA GLU A 180 -4.60 18.94 3.53
C GLU A 180 -4.02 19.76 2.36
N ASN A 181 -3.36 20.89 2.65
CA ASN A 181 -2.72 21.72 1.62
C ASN A 181 -1.63 20.96 0.84
N ARG A 182 -0.96 19.99 1.49
CA ARG A 182 0.03 19.11 0.83
C ARG A 182 -0.64 18.10 -0.10
N ILE A 183 -1.76 17.50 0.31
CA ILE A 183 -2.52 16.56 -0.52
C ILE A 183 -3.11 17.27 -1.73
N VAL A 184 -3.72 18.45 -1.52
CA VAL A 184 -4.23 19.34 -2.57
C VAL A 184 -3.15 19.64 -3.61
N PHE A 185 -1.98 20.01 -3.11
CA PHE A 185 -0.85 20.32 -3.95
C PHE A 185 -0.29 19.09 -4.68
N MET A 186 -0.18 17.94 -4.01
CA MET A 186 0.21 16.67 -4.65
C MET A 186 -0.78 16.28 -5.75
N ALA A 187 -2.08 16.42 -5.52
CA ALA A 187 -3.11 16.15 -6.52
C ALA A 187 -2.96 17.04 -7.77
N GLY A 188 -2.66 18.33 -7.57
CA GLY A 188 -2.44 19.30 -8.65
C GLY A 188 -1.12 19.15 -9.43
N THR A 189 -0.20 18.36 -8.90
CA THR A 189 1.18 18.26 -9.43
C THR A 189 1.45 16.94 -10.11
N LEU A 190 0.75 15.88 -9.71
CA LEU A 190 0.85 14.56 -10.33
C LEU A 190 0.55 14.58 -11.85
N ASP A 191 -0.36 15.43 -12.33
CA ASP A 191 -0.60 15.63 -13.77
C ASP A 191 0.62 16.21 -14.48
N LYS A 192 1.35 17.11 -13.81
CA LYS A 192 2.55 17.76 -14.33
C LYS A 192 3.76 16.85 -14.34
N ILE A 193 3.81 15.86 -13.43
CA ILE A 193 4.88 14.85 -13.31
C ILE A 193 4.67 13.68 -14.30
N SER A 194 3.47 13.57 -14.89
CA SER A 194 3.11 12.46 -15.78
C SER A 194 4.12 12.24 -16.93
N PRO A 195 4.61 13.27 -17.64
CA PRO A 195 5.65 13.10 -18.66
C PRO A 195 6.96 12.51 -18.11
N GLU A 196 7.40 12.98 -16.94
CA GLU A 196 8.59 12.50 -16.24
C GLU A 196 8.41 11.04 -15.81
N LEU A 197 7.21 10.63 -15.36
CA LEU A 197 6.93 9.22 -15.02
C LEU A 197 7.14 8.29 -16.21
N GLU A 198 6.83 8.73 -17.43
CA GLU A 198 7.06 7.94 -18.63
C GLU A 198 8.55 7.80 -18.95
N GLY A 199 9.29 8.91 -18.84
CA GLY A 199 10.75 8.90 -18.96
C GLY A 199 11.41 8.00 -17.92
N ILE A 200 11.01 8.10 -16.64
CA ILE A 200 11.50 7.26 -15.54
C ILE A 200 11.20 5.78 -15.83
N THR A 201 9.97 5.46 -16.25
CA THR A 201 9.59 4.06 -16.57
C THR A 201 10.48 3.51 -17.69
N LYS A 202 10.70 4.30 -18.75
CA LYS A 202 11.50 3.89 -19.91
C LYS A 202 12.96 3.63 -19.52
N GLU A 203 13.56 4.53 -18.76
CA GLU A 203 14.95 4.39 -18.32
C GLU A 203 15.11 3.23 -17.30
N LEU A 204 14.15 3.04 -16.39
CA LEU A 204 14.13 1.90 -15.48
C LEU A 204 13.98 0.57 -16.22
N ALA A 205 13.10 0.49 -17.22
CA ALA A 205 12.92 -0.71 -18.04
C ALA A 205 14.19 -1.05 -18.83
N LYS A 206 14.83 -0.04 -19.44
CA LYS A 206 16.10 -0.21 -20.15
C LYS A 206 17.23 -0.66 -19.22
N ALA A 207 17.29 -0.11 -18.01
CA ALA A 207 18.25 -0.55 -17.01
C ALA A 207 18.01 -2.02 -16.58
N GLY A 208 16.76 -2.41 -16.38
CA GLY A 208 16.37 -3.80 -16.09
C GLY A 208 16.77 -4.77 -17.21
N GLU A 209 16.45 -4.42 -18.47
CA GLU A 209 16.80 -5.23 -19.65
C GLU A 209 18.31 -5.45 -19.76
N GLU A 210 19.10 -4.37 -19.74
CA GLU A 210 20.56 -4.46 -19.84
C GLU A 210 21.17 -5.22 -18.67
N LEU A 211 20.68 -5.00 -17.45
CA LEU A 211 21.17 -5.72 -16.27
C LEU A 211 20.82 -7.22 -16.33
N SER A 212 19.63 -7.58 -16.81
CA SER A 212 19.20 -8.98 -16.96
C SER A 212 20.02 -9.76 -17.99
N SER A 213 20.57 -9.06 -18.99
CA SER A 213 21.43 -9.66 -20.02
C SER A 213 22.79 -10.14 -19.47
N ILE A 214 23.21 -9.63 -18.31
CA ILE A 214 24.47 -10.00 -17.65
C ILE A 214 24.35 -11.39 -17.05
N ASN A 215 25.19 -12.33 -17.50
CA ASN A 215 25.13 -13.71 -17.04
C ASN A 215 25.88 -13.93 -15.70
N PRO A 216 25.18 -14.19 -14.58
CA PRO A 216 25.84 -14.31 -13.27
C PRO A 216 26.73 -15.54 -13.15
N LYS A 217 26.49 -16.58 -13.96
CA LYS A 217 27.28 -17.83 -13.93
C LYS A 217 28.71 -17.62 -14.42
N ARG A 218 28.98 -16.57 -15.21
CA ARG A 218 30.34 -16.21 -15.67
C ARG A 218 31.23 -15.75 -14.52
N TYR A 219 30.66 -15.18 -13.46
CA TYR A 219 31.44 -14.66 -12.34
C TYR A 219 31.64 -15.73 -11.27
N PRO A 220 32.82 -15.84 -10.64
CA PRO A 220 33.03 -16.75 -9.51
C PRO A 220 32.17 -16.35 -8.32
N LYS A 221 31.90 -17.31 -7.42
CA LYS A 221 31.10 -17.05 -6.20
C LYS A 221 31.76 -15.96 -5.33
N LYS A 222 33.08 -16.04 -5.15
CA LYS A 222 33.88 -15.09 -4.36
C LYS A 222 35.12 -14.62 -5.12
N ILE A 223 35.49 -13.36 -4.97
CA ILE A 223 36.77 -12.79 -5.39
C ILE A 223 37.37 -12.04 -4.19
N ALA A 224 38.59 -12.39 -3.78
CA ALA A 224 39.28 -11.77 -2.64
C ALA A 224 38.40 -11.68 -1.37
N GLY A 225 37.70 -12.76 -1.03
CA GLY A 225 36.79 -12.83 0.13
C GLY A 225 35.42 -12.17 -0.05
N LYS A 226 35.17 -11.44 -1.13
CA LYS A 226 33.89 -10.76 -1.39
C LYS A 226 32.98 -11.61 -2.27
N GLU A 227 31.70 -11.74 -1.89
CA GLU A 227 30.69 -12.41 -2.73
C GLU A 227 30.32 -11.53 -3.93
N ILE A 228 30.63 -12.00 -5.14
CA ILE A 228 30.39 -11.24 -6.39
C ILE A 228 29.11 -11.74 -7.07
N ARG A 229 29.03 -13.04 -7.32
CA ARG A 229 27.86 -13.65 -7.96
C ARG A 229 26.57 -13.42 -7.17
N GLY A 230 26.62 -13.58 -5.84
CA GLY A 230 25.45 -13.35 -4.97
C GLY A 230 24.98 -11.89 -5.02
N LYS A 231 25.92 -10.94 -5.03
CA LYS A 231 25.60 -9.51 -5.19
C LYS A 231 24.98 -9.22 -6.55
N LEU A 232 25.53 -9.75 -7.64
CA LEU A 232 24.96 -9.60 -8.99
C LEU A 232 23.50 -10.03 -9.04
N ILE A 233 23.22 -11.23 -8.56
CA ILE A 233 21.86 -11.77 -8.52
C ILE A 233 20.96 -10.87 -7.67
N SER A 234 21.43 -10.45 -6.49
CA SER A 234 20.67 -9.55 -5.62
C SER A 234 20.33 -8.23 -6.30
N ILE A 235 21.24 -7.65 -7.08
CA ILE A 235 21.01 -6.39 -7.80
C ILE A 235 20.00 -6.60 -8.92
N GLN A 236 20.16 -7.67 -9.71
CA GLN A 236 19.21 -8.06 -10.75
C GLN A 236 17.80 -8.20 -10.18
N THR A 237 17.64 -9.02 -9.14
CA THR A 237 16.34 -9.25 -8.50
C THR A 237 15.76 -7.97 -7.92
N THR A 238 16.56 -7.16 -7.22
CA THR A 238 16.04 -5.94 -6.59
C THR A 238 15.64 -4.91 -7.65
N LEU A 239 16.40 -4.78 -8.75
CA LEU A 239 16.04 -3.89 -9.85
C LEU A 239 14.76 -4.35 -10.53
N ASP A 240 14.65 -5.62 -10.88
CA ASP A 240 13.46 -6.19 -11.51
C ASP A 240 12.21 -5.99 -10.65
N GLU A 241 12.31 -6.25 -9.34
CA GLU A 241 11.24 -5.97 -8.38
C GLU A 241 10.88 -4.47 -8.35
N SER A 242 11.87 -3.59 -8.39
CA SER A 242 11.65 -2.13 -8.36
C SER A 242 10.99 -1.63 -9.65
N VAL A 243 11.41 -2.14 -10.81
CA VAL A 243 10.80 -1.83 -12.11
C VAL A 243 9.35 -2.30 -12.10
N GLN A 244 9.08 -3.54 -11.68
CA GLN A 244 7.73 -4.09 -11.61
C GLN A 244 6.83 -3.28 -10.68
N LEU A 245 7.30 -2.94 -9.48
CA LEU A 245 6.55 -2.11 -8.55
C LEU A 245 6.23 -0.74 -9.14
N PHE A 246 7.20 -0.08 -9.78
CA PHE A 246 6.97 1.22 -10.40
C PHE A 246 5.98 1.14 -11.57
N THR A 247 6.11 0.12 -12.43
CA THR A 247 5.17 -0.13 -13.53
C THR A 247 3.76 -0.41 -13.04
N GLN A 248 3.61 -1.17 -11.95
CA GLN A 248 2.31 -1.46 -11.33
C GLN A 248 1.72 -0.25 -10.60
N ALA A 249 2.56 0.60 -10.01
CA ALA A 249 2.13 1.82 -9.33
C ALA A 249 1.77 2.95 -10.30
N LYS A 250 2.38 3.01 -11.49
CA LYS A 250 2.17 4.09 -12.47
C LYS A 250 0.68 4.36 -12.79
N PRO A 251 -0.17 3.36 -13.07
CA PRO A 251 -1.60 3.60 -13.30
C PRO A 251 -2.28 4.25 -12.10
N LEU A 252 -1.96 3.79 -10.88
CA LEU A 252 -2.50 4.38 -9.66
C LEU A 252 -2.04 5.83 -9.50
N ILE A 253 -0.75 6.11 -9.71
CA ILE A 253 -0.21 7.48 -9.65
C ILE A 253 -0.91 8.40 -10.65
N LYS A 254 -1.23 7.91 -11.86
CA LYS A 254 -1.99 8.65 -12.87
C LYS A 254 -3.47 8.84 -12.51
N LEU A 255 -4.06 7.93 -11.74
CA LEU A 255 -5.46 8.01 -11.30
C LEU A 255 -5.64 8.86 -10.03
N LEU A 256 -4.59 9.00 -9.21
CA LEU A 256 -4.64 9.74 -7.95
C LEU A 256 -5.23 11.16 -8.08
N PRO A 257 -4.87 12.00 -9.07
CA PRO A 257 -5.50 13.32 -9.24
C PRO A 257 -7.02 13.23 -9.34
N THR A 258 -7.51 12.35 -10.22
CA THR A 258 -8.94 12.13 -10.40
C THR A 258 -9.59 11.61 -9.13
N LEU A 259 -8.96 10.68 -8.41
CA LEU A 259 -9.48 10.15 -7.14
C LEU A 259 -9.53 11.23 -6.04
N LEU A 260 -8.64 12.20 -6.09
CA LEU A 260 -8.59 13.33 -5.17
C LEU A 260 -9.51 14.48 -5.60
N GLY A 261 -10.28 14.34 -6.68
CA GLY A 261 -11.20 15.37 -7.14
C GLY A 261 -10.54 16.50 -7.91
N ASN A 262 -9.51 16.18 -8.72
CA ASN A 262 -8.83 17.12 -9.61
C ASN A 262 -8.89 16.60 -11.08
N PRO A 263 -9.38 17.40 -12.06
CA PRO A 263 -9.93 18.76 -11.93
C PRO A 263 -11.36 18.81 -11.38
N ASP A 264 -12.15 17.77 -11.60
CA ASP A 264 -13.56 17.71 -11.20
C ASP A 264 -13.70 17.09 -9.80
N SER A 265 -14.52 17.71 -8.94
CA SER A 265 -14.83 17.16 -7.62
C SER A 265 -15.44 15.75 -7.74
N LYS A 266 -15.16 14.90 -6.75
CA LYS A 266 -15.67 13.54 -6.66
C LYS A 266 -16.50 13.35 -5.40
N THR A 267 -17.58 12.58 -5.49
CA THR A 267 -18.37 12.18 -4.33
C THR A 267 -18.24 10.68 -4.13
N TYR A 268 -17.73 10.24 -2.99
CA TYR A 268 -17.65 8.84 -2.61
C TYR A 268 -18.76 8.48 -1.61
N LEU A 269 -19.33 7.28 -1.76
CA LEU A 269 -20.19 6.70 -0.74
C LEU A 269 -19.33 5.87 0.21
N LEU A 270 -19.26 6.29 1.46
CA LEU A 270 -18.61 5.53 2.52
C LEU A 270 -19.63 4.61 3.15
N LEU A 271 -19.40 3.31 3.08
CA LEU A 271 -20.21 2.28 3.73
C LEU A 271 -19.53 1.83 5.01
N PHE A 272 -20.26 1.86 6.12
CA PHE A 272 -19.79 1.36 7.40
C PHE A 272 -20.22 -0.10 7.56
N GLN A 273 -19.28 -0.96 7.94
CA GLN A 273 -19.50 -2.38 8.12
C GLN A 273 -19.36 -2.78 9.59
N ASN A 274 -20.35 -3.51 10.12
CA ASN A 274 -20.21 -4.18 11.41
C ASN A 274 -19.69 -5.60 11.18
N ASP A 275 -18.43 -5.81 11.54
CA ASP A 275 -17.73 -7.09 11.46
C ASP A 275 -18.12 -8.08 12.56
N ALA A 276 -18.86 -7.65 13.60
CA ALA A 276 -19.53 -8.55 14.54
C ALA A 276 -20.74 -9.26 13.90
N GLU A 277 -21.34 -8.66 12.86
CA GLU A 277 -22.40 -9.24 12.05
C GLU A 277 -21.88 -9.60 10.65
N LEU A 278 -21.06 -10.65 10.57
CA LEU A 278 -20.33 -10.97 9.34
C LEU A 278 -21.22 -11.11 8.10
N ARG A 279 -20.74 -10.50 7.02
CA ARG A 279 -21.15 -10.72 5.63
C ARG A 279 -19.89 -10.87 4.78
N ALA A 280 -20.04 -11.33 3.54
CA ALA A 280 -18.90 -11.78 2.74
C ALA A 280 -17.86 -10.68 2.45
N THR A 281 -18.27 -9.40 2.43
CA THR A 281 -17.38 -8.26 2.21
C THR A 281 -16.79 -7.62 3.47
N GLY A 282 -16.92 -8.26 4.64
CA GLY A 282 -16.32 -7.77 5.89
C GLY A 282 -17.31 -7.54 7.03
N GLY A 283 -18.60 -7.42 6.75
CA GLY A 283 -19.60 -7.15 7.78
C GLY A 283 -20.92 -6.66 7.24
N PHE A 284 -21.91 -6.57 8.11
CA PHE A 284 -23.23 -6.02 7.84
C PHE A 284 -23.13 -4.53 7.51
N LEU A 285 -23.77 -4.08 6.42
CA LEU A 285 -23.77 -2.66 6.04
C LEU A 285 -24.65 -1.90 7.03
N THR A 286 -24.07 -1.14 7.96
CA THR A 286 -24.82 -0.52 9.06
C THR A 286 -25.29 0.89 8.75
N ALA A 287 -24.46 1.66 8.06
CA ALA A 287 -24.67 3.06 7.79
C ALA A 287 -23.91 3.47 6.54
N TYR A 288 -24.18 4.68 6.05
CA TYR A 288 -23.42 5.29 4.98
C TYR A 288 -23.20 6.78 5.21
N ALA A 289 -22.15 7.33 4.61
CA ALA A 289 -21.91 8.77 4.54
C ALA A 289 -21.45 9.15 3.14
N TYR A 290 -21.53 10.44 2.81
CA TYR A 290 -20.89 10.97 1.61
C TYR A 290 -19.54 11.58 1.97
N LEU A 291 -18.53 11.35 1.15
CA LEU A 291 -17.24 12.02 1.23
C LEU A 291 -17.01 12.77 -0.06
N ASP A 292 -16.96 14.09 0.03
CA ASP A 292 -16.67 14.94 -1.10
C ASP A 292 -15.17 15.22 -1.17
N MET A 293 -14.58 14.94 -2.32
CA MET A 293 -13.19 15.21 -2.65
C MET A 293 -13.13 16.36 -3.64
N ASN A 294 -12.52 17.47 -3.25
CA ASN A 294 -12.38 18.63 -4.12
C ASN A 294 -10.93 19.12 -4.13
N GLN A 295 -10.24 18.90 -5.25
CA GLN A 295 -8.84 19.26 -5.44
C GLN A 295 -7.94 18.78 -4.28
N GLY A 296 -8.16 17.58 -3.75
CA GLY A 296 -7.43 17.00 -2.62
C GLY A 296 -7.93 17.40 -1.23
N LYS A 297 -8.92 18.30 -1.14
CA LYS A 297 -9.64 18.58 0.11
C LYS A 297 -10.71 17.53 0.35
N MET A 298 -10.70 16.97 1.56
CA MET A 298 -11.66 15.96 1.98
C MET A 298 -12.75 16.62 2.83
N VAL A 299 -13.99 16.61 2.36
CA VAL A 299 -15.15 17.17 3.05
C VAL A 299 -16.09 16.03 3.44
N PRO A 300 -16.05 15.56 4.70
CA PRO A 300 -16.98 14.54 5.16
C PRO A 300 -18.38 15.14 5.27
N GLY A 301 -19.36 14.46 4.68
CA GLY A 301 -20.78 14.78 4.81
C GLY A 301 -21.42 14.11 6.03
N ASN A 302 -22.74 14.30 6.15
CA ASN A 302 -23.52 13.61 7.18
C ASN A 302 -23.55 12.10 6.96
N SER A 303 -23.61 11.35 8.06
CA SER A 303 -23.90 9.92 8.04
C SER A 303 -25.39 9.65 8.21
N TYR A 304 -25.84 8.53 7.67
CA TYR A 304 -27.22 8.09 7.74
C TYR A 304 -27.26 6.59 8.01
N ASP A 305 -28.31 6.13 8.68
CA ASP A 305 -28.59 4.70 8.81
C ASP A 305 -28.84 4.06 7.43
N ILE A 306 -28.30 2.85 7.19
CA ILE A 306 -28.57 2.07 5.97
C ILE A 306 -30.06 1.85 5.75
N TYR A 307 -30.84 1.76 6.84
CA TYR A 307 -32.28 1.55 6.79
C TYR A 307 -33.00 2.69 6.05
N ASN A 308 -32.42 3.90 6.00
CA ASN A 308 -32.94 5.02 5.21
C ASN A 308 -32.84 4.77 3.69
N LEU A 309 -31.85 4.01 3.23
CA LEU A 309 -31.77 3.58 1.83
C LEU A 309 -32.68 2.38 1.57
N ASP A 310 -32.69 1.38 2.45
CA ASP A 310 -33.59 0.22 2.34
C ASP A 310 -35.05 0.65 2.22
N ALA A 311 -35.48 1.57 3.09
CA ALA A 311 -36.85 2.05 3.15
C ALA A 311 -37.27 2.76 1.86
N ARG A 312 -36.35 3.48 1.19
CA ARG A 312 -36.62 4.17 -0.08
C ARG A 312 -36.54 3.26 -1.30
N TRP A 313 -35.78 2.18 -1.22
CA TRP A 313 -35.67 1.22 -2.31
C TRP A 313 -36.97 0.41 -2.49
N HIS A 314 -37.67 0.07 -1.39
CA HIS A 314 -38.89 -0.73 -1.42
C HIS A 314 -38.71 -2.03 -2.24
N SER A 315 -37.69 -2.81 -1.91
CA SER A 315 -37.32 -4.02 -2.67
C SER A 315 -38.48 -4.97 -2.90
N ASN A 316 -38.71 -5.30 -4.17
CA ASN A 316 -39.59 -6.40 -4.59
C ASN A 316 -38.81 -7.67 -4.96
N LEU A 317 -37.49 -7.67 -4.75
CA LEU A 317 -36.65 -8.82 -5.06
C LEU A 317 -36.75 -9.88 -3.96
N LYS A 318 -36.93 -11.14 -4.36
CA LYS A 318 -36.91 -12.25 -3.41
C LYS A 318 -35.49 -12.41 -2.85
N ALA A 319 -35.40 -12.53 -1.52
CA ALA A 319 -34.13 -12.79 -0.87
C ALA A 319 -33.48 -14.10 -1.38
N PRO A 320 -32.15 -14.13 -1.59
CA PRO A 320 -31.42 -15.37 -1.85
C PRO A 320 -31.62 -16.38 -0.71
N ASP A 321 -31.50 -17.67 -1.01
CA ASP A 321 -31.75 -18.74 -0.03
C ASP A 321 -30.93 -18.62 1.27
N PRO A 322 -29.65 -18.19 1.26
CA PRO A 322 -28.92 -17.93 2.50
C PRO A 322 -29.56 -16.87 3.38
N ILE A 323 -30.06 -15.78 2.79
CA ILE A 323 -30.72 -14.69 3.53
C ILE A 323 -32.04 -15.18 4.12
N LYS A 324 -32.84 -15.90 3.34
CA LYS A 324 -34.09 -16.50 3.84
C LYS A 324 -33.84 -17.45 5.01
N LYS A 325 -32.84 -18.33 4.86
CA LYS A 325 -32.55 -19.39 5.83
C LYS A 325 -31.99 -18.84 7.14
N TYR A 326 -31.09 -17.86 7.08
CA TYR A 326 -30.33 -17.42 8.26
C TYR A 326 -30.82 -16.11 8.87
N LEU A 327 -31.45 -15.23 8.08
CA LEU A 327 -31.95 -13.93 8.57
C LEU A 327 -33.49 -13.86 8.60
N ASN A 328 -34.18 -14.89 8.11
CA ASN A 328 -35.65 -14.94 8.03
C ASN A 328 -36.26 -13.75 7.28
N GLU A 329 -35.54 -13.21 6.30
CA GLU A 329 -36.01 -12.12 5.43
C GLU A 329 -36.52 -12.71 4.11
N SER A 330 -37.79 -12.46 3.77
CA SER A 330 -38.38 -12.94 2.51
C SER A 330 -37.99 -12.07 1.30
N MET A 331 -37.78 -10.78 1.55
CA MET A 331 -37.38 -9.77 0.58
C MET A 331 -35.90 -9.46 0.74
N TRP A 332 -35.22 -9.22 -0.38
CA TRP A 332 -33.81 -8.87 -0.35
C TRP A 332 -33.66 -7.40 0.02
N ASN A 333 -33.04 -7.11 1.17
CA ASN A 333 -32.74 -5.73 1.59
C ASN A 333 -31.34 -5.30 1.11
N LEU A 334 -31.16 -4.00 0.83
CA LEU A 334 -29.91 -3.43 0.32
C LEU A 334 -28.78 -3.66 1.32
N ARG A 335 -29.07 -3.54 2.61
CA ARG A 335 -28.15 -3.84 3.72
C ARG A 335 -27.53 -5.25 3.71
N ASN A 336 -28.15 -6.19 2.99
CA ASN A 336 -27.77 -7.61 2.89
C ASN A 336 -27.38 -8.03 1.46
N ILE A 337 -27.05 -7.07 0.58
CA ILE A 337 -26.67 -7.38 -0.81
C ILE A 337 -25.23 -7.89 -0.96
N ASN A 338 -24.40 -7.69 0.07
CA ASN A 338 -22.98 -8.00 0.07
C ASN A 338 -22.64 -9.48 0.34
N LEU A 339 -23.30 -10.37 -0.40
CA LEU A 339 -23.17 -11.83 -0.26
C LEU A 339 -21.98 -12.43 -1.02
N SER A 340 -21.45 -11.74 -2.04
CA SER A 340 -20.28 -12.20 -2.76
C SER A 340 -19.02 -11.92 -1.93
N PRO A 341 -18.08 -12.87 -1.81
CA PRO A 341 -16.77 -12.58 -1.21
C PRO A 341 -15.91 -11.69 -2.13
N ASP A 342 -16.26 -11.58 -3.42
CA ASP A 342 -15.69 -10.58 -4.30
C ASP A 342 -16.33 -9.22 -4.04
N PHE A 343 -15.57 -8.31 -3.41
CA PHE A 343 -16.00 -6.97 -3.04
C PHE A 343 -16.55 -6.20 -4.25
N LYS A 344 -15.89 -6.30 -5.41
CA LYS A 344 -16.33 -5.58 -6.61
C LYS A 344 -17.67 -6.10 -7.08
N VAL A 345 -17.88 -7.41 -7.13
CA VAL A 345 -19.17 -8.00 -7.52
C VAL A 345 -20.30 -7.51 -6.61
N SER A 346 -20.08 -7.52 -5.30
CA SER A 346 -21.09 -7.05 -4.35
C SER A 346 -21.35 -5.55 -4.41
N MET A 347 -20.32 -4.73 -4.64
CA MET A 347 -20.47 -3.28 -4.73
C MET A 347 -21.01 -2.82 -6.08
N ASP A 348 -20.73 -3.53 -7.18
CA ASP A 348 -21.38 -3.29 -8.47
C ASP A 348 -22.88 -3.53 -8.35
N GLN A 349 -23.27 -4.61 -7.68
CA GLN A 349 -24.67 -4.92 -7.42
C GLN A 349 -25.34 -3.89 -6.48
N PHE A 350 -24.64 -3.48 -5.42
CA PHE A 350 -25.12 -2.40 -4.54
C PHE A 350 -25.33 -1.11 -5.34
N LEU A 351 -24.37 -0.74 -6.20
CA LEU A 351 -24.39 0.50 -6.97
C LEU A 351 -25.50 0.52 -8.01
N GLU A 352 -25.77 -0.61 -8.67
CA GLU A 352 -26.89 -0.77 -9.60
C GLU A 352 -28.20 -0.39 -8.91
N ILE A 353 -28.46 -0.96 -7.73
CA ILE A 353 -29.67 -0.68 -6.96
C ILE A 353 -29.68 0.75 -6.42
N TYR A 354 -28.56 1.20 -5.87
CA TYR A 354 -28.42 2.53 -5.27
C TYR A 354 -28.80 3.65 -6.25
N ARG A 355 -28.47 3.50 -7.54
CA ARG A 355 -28.78 4.47 -8.60
C ARG A 355 -30.28 4.62 -8.87
N ASP A 356 -31.07 3.60 -8.58
CA ASP A 356 -32.52 3.60 -8.76
C ASP A 356 -33.28 4.15 -7.55
N ILE A 357 -32.59 4.37 -6.41
CA ILE A 357 -33.21 4.88 -5.19
C ILE A 357 -33.44 6.39 -5.30
N PRO A 358 -34.69 6.89 -5.16
CA PRO A 358 -34.98 8.32 -5.25
C PRO A 358 -34.27 9.15 -4.16
N GLY A 359 -33.75 10.32 -4.56
CA GLY A 359 -33.11 11.26 -3.64
C GLY A 359 -31.73 10.82 -3.12
N THR A 360 -31.05 9.93 -3.85
CA THR A 360 -29.61 9.63 -3.63
C THR A 360 -28.75 10.63 -4.40
N ARG A 361 -27.52 10.87 -3.92
CA ARG A 361 -26.54 11.69 -4.65
C ARG A 361 -25.86 10.82 -5.70
N GLN A 362 -25.47 11.41 -6.82
CA GLN A 362 -24.53 10.78 -7.73
C GLN A 362 -23.20 10.55 -7.00
N ILE A 363 -22.62 9.37 -7.18
CA ILE A 363 -21.35 8.98 -6.58
C ILE A 363 -20.39 8.47 -7.65
N ASP A 364 -19.10 8.74 -7.46
CA ASP A 364 -18.00 8.31 -8.32
C ASP A 364 -17.36 6.99 -7.85
N GLY A 365 -17.63 6.58 -6.62
CA GLY A 365 -17.12 5.32 -6.08
C GLY A 365 -17.69 4.97 -4.71
N ILE A 366 -17.43 3.73 -4.30
CA ILE A 366 -17.80 3.20 -2.98
C ILE A 366 -16.53 2.87 -2.22
N ILE A 367 -16.45 3.31 -0.97
CA ILE A 367 -15.40 2.97 -0.01
C ILE A 367 -16.09 2.28 1.15
N ALA A 368 -15.64 1.09 1.54
CA ALA A 368 -16.17 0.41 2.72
C ALA A 368 -15.13 0.42 3.84
N ILE A 369 -15.58 0.70 5.07
CA ILE A 369 -14.75 0.70 6.28
C ILE A 369 -15.46 -0.09 7.38
N ASP A 370 -14.68 -0.86 8.14
CA ASP A 370 -15.16 -1.64 9.29
C ASP A 370 -14.81 -0.97 10.62
N THR A 371 -15.16 -1.62 11.73
CA THR A 371 -14.91 -1.11 13.09
C THR A 371 -13.41 -1.05 13.44
N SER A 372 -12.54 -1.72 12.69
CA SER A 372 -11.09 -1.69 12.93
C SER A 372 -10.46 -0.35 12.55
N VAL A 373 -10.99 0.32 11.53
CA VAL A 373 -10.47 1.61 11.05
C VAL A 373 -10.50 2.69 12.14
N PRO A 374 -11.65 3.01 12.79
CA PRO A 374 -11.68 4.02 13.84
C PRO A 374 -10.80 3.64 15.05
N VAL A 375 -10.72 2.35 15.41
CA VAL A 375 -9.85 1.87 16.50
C VAL A 375 -8.38 2.18 16.19
N LYS A 376 -7.89 1.79 15.01
CA LYS A 376 -6.49 2.01 14.62
C LYS A 376 -6.14 3.49 14.48
N LEU A 377 -7.08 4.31 14.03
CA LEU A 377 -6.88 5.76 13.97
C LEU A 377 -6.73 6.34 15.39
N LEU A 378 -7.61 5.95 16.32
CA LEU A 378 -7.56 6.37 17.73
C LEU A 378 -6.32 5.87 18.47
N ASP A 379 -5.79 4.69 18.13
CA ASP A 379 -4.50 4.21 18.65
C ASP A 379 -3.34 5.14 18.33
N ILE A 380 -3.43 5.87 17.21
CA ILE A 380 -2.34 6.75 16.73
C ILE A 380 -2.55 8.18 17.18
N ILE A 381 -3.77 8.71 17.03
CA ILE A 381 -4.07 10.12 17.33
C ILE A 381 -4.47 10.35 18.80
N GLY A 382 -4.79 9.29 19.53
CA GLY A 382 -5.29 9.34 20.89
C GLY A 382 -6.81 9.52 20.98
N PRO A 383 -7.35 9.58 22.21
CA PRO A 383 -8.78 9.80 22.43
C PRO A 383 -9.26 11.14 21.87
N ILE A 384 -10.49 11.16 21.34
CA ILE A 384 -11.11 12.36 20.76
C ILE A 384 -12.47 12.65 21.40
N GLY A 385 -12.84 13.92 21.44
CA GLY A 385 -14.18 14.37 21.76
C GLY A 385 -15.01 14.61 20.51
N VAL A 386 -16.26 14.15 20.51
CA VAL A 386 -17.24 14.40 19.46
C VAL A 386 -18.40 15.19 20.08
N GLY A 387 -18.60 16.42 19.57
CA GLY A 387 -19.62 17.34 20.09
C GLY A 387 -21.02 16.70 20.06
N GLY A 388 -21.68 16.66 21.22
CA GLY A 388 -23.01 16.07 21.38
C GLY A 388 -23.04 14.55 21.53
N TRP A 389 -21.91 13.85 21.37
CA TRP A 389 -21.83 12.38 21.41
C TRP A 389 -20.88 11.81 22.45
N GLY A 390 -19.96 12.63 22.98
CA GLY A 390 -19.04 12.23 24.06
C GLY A 390 -17.63 11.93 23.57
N ASN A 391 -16.88 11.16 24.35
CA ASN A 391 -15.49 10.84 24.08
C ASN A 391 -15.34 9.41 23.53
N PHE A 392 -14.42 9.26 22.58
CA PHE A 392 -14.11 7.99 21.93
C PHE A 392 -12.60 7.72 22.06
N SER A 393 -12.25 6.49 22.44
CA SER A 393 -10.88 6.01 22.56
C SER A 393 -10.76 4.56 22.05
N SER A 394 -9.53 4.15 21.76
CA SER A 394 -9.22 2.75 21.43
C SER A 394 -8.91 1.88 22.66
N GLU A 395 -8.96 2.46 23.87
CA GLU A 395 -8.72 1.73 25.12
C GLU A 395 -9.77 0.63 25.31
N ILE A 396 -9.39 -0.49 25.92
CA ILE A 396 -10.31 -1.61 26.15
C ILE A 396 -11.30 -1.25 27.26
N ASP A 397 -12.58 -1.36 26.97
CA ASP A 397 -13.66 -1.25 27.94
C ASP A 397 -13.86 -2.58 28.68
N PRO A 398 -13.73 -2.61 30.02
CA PRO A 398 -13.79 -3.85 30.79
C PRO A 398 -15.19 -4.52 30.77
N ARG A 399 -16.24 -3.82 30.34
CA ARG A 399 -17.60 -4.37 30.26
C ARG A 399 -17.77 -5.37 29.12
N CYS A 400 -17.04 -5.17 28.02
CA CYS A 400 -17.14 -5.99 26.81
C CYS A 400 -15.82 -6.67 26.42
N ASP A 401 -14.70 -6.33 27.06
CA ASP A 401 -13.34 -6.70 26.61
C ASP A 401 -13.10 -6.30 25.14
N CYS A 402 -13.56 -5.09 24.79
CA CYS A 402 -13.54 -4.55 23.43
C CYS A 402 -13.16 -3.06 23.43
N PRO A 403 -12.67 -2.50 22.32
CA PRO A 403 -12.32 -1.08 22.26
C PRO A 403 -13.50 -0.17 22.63
N GLN A 404 -13.26 0.85 23.44
CA GLN A 404 -14.28 1.74 23.98
C GLN A 404 -15.08 2.44 22.87
N VAL A 405 -14.44 2.81 21.76
CA VAL A 405 -15.13 3.36 20.58
C VAL A 405 -16.18 2.41 20.02
N VAL A 406 -15.91 1.10 19.97
CA VAL A 406 -16.86 0.09 19.48
C VAL A 406 -18.01 -0.04 20.45
N TYR A 407 -17.71 -0.19 21.75
CA TYR A 407 -18.73 -0.25 22.79
C TYR A 407 -19.63 1.00 22.79
N ALA A 408 -19.05 2.19 22.68
CA ALA A 408 -19.80 3.44 22.68
C ALA A 408 -20.71 3.58 21.45
N LEU A 409 -20.24 3.16 20.27
CA LEU A 409 -21.06 3.16 19.06
C LEU A 409 -22.26 2.22 19.18
N GLU A 410 -22.06 1.00 19.69
CA GLU A 410 -23.14 0.04 19.92
C GLU A 410 -24.10 0.54 21.00
N GLU A 411 -23.61 1.10 22.11
CA GLU A 411 -24.48 1.68 23.15
C GLU A 411 -25.32 2.84 22.58
N ILE A 412 -24.75 3.69 21.73
CA ILE A 412 -25.48 4.80 21.11
C ILE A 412 -26.54 4.30 20.13
N ALA A 413 -26.24 3.25 19.37
CA ALA A 413 -27.13 2.69 18.36
C ALA A 413 -28.30 1.88 18.97
N ASP A 414 -28.01 1.05 19.98
CA ASP A 414 -28.94 0.01 20.43
C ASP A 414 -29.62 0.31 21.76
N ARG A 415 -29.13 1.26 22.56
CA ARG A 415 -29.72 1.55 23.87
C ARG A 415 -31.17 2.05 23.72
N PRO A 416 -32.16 1.37 24.32
CA PRO A 416 -33.54 1.84 24.31
C PRO A 416 -33.66 3.19 25.00
N THR A 417 -34.31 4.14 24.33
CA THR A 417 -34.61 5.47 24.89
C THR A 417 -36.11 5.66 25.04
N TYR A 418 -36.49 6.48 26.03
CA TYR A 418 -37.90 6.83 26.26
C TYR A 418 -38.43 7.84 25.21
N GLU A 419 -37.54 8.48 24.46
CA GLU A 419 -37.84 9.36 23.32
C GLU A 419 -37.53 8.66 21.99
N ILE A 420 -38.26 9.04 20.93
CA ILE A 420 -37.98 8.59 19.56
C ILE A 420 -36.72 9.31 19.07
N ARG A 421 -35.61 8.59 19.01
CA ARG A 421 -34.40 9.05 18.31
C ARG A 421 -34.50 8.66 16.84
N LEU A 422 -34.78 9.65 15.99
CA LEU A 422 -34.96 9.45 14.54
C LEU A 422 -33.67 9.04 13.81
N ASP A 423 -32.48 9.32 14.37
CA ASP A 423 -31.21 9.02 13.70
C ASP A 423 -30.15 8.51 14.68
N ARG A 424 -30.33 7.27 15.16
CA ARG A 424 -29.45 6.64 16.17
C ARG A 424 -28.03 6.36 15.67
N LYS A 425 -27.82 6.36 14.35
CA LYS A 425 -26.50 6.19 13.72
C LYS A 425 -25.90 7.51 13.19
N ALA A 426 -26.53 8.65 13.51
CA ALA A 426 -26.01 9.97 13.15
C ALA A 426 -24.64 10.28 13.79
N VAL A 427 -24.19 9.52 14.79
CA VAL A 427 -22.88 9.67 15.43
C VAL A 427 -21.71 9.40 14.50
N LEU A 428 -21.88 8.54 13.49
CA LEU A 428 -20.77 8.08 12.64
C LEU A 428 -20.18 9.22 11.80
N GLY A 429 -21.00 10.14 11.33
CA GLY A 429 -20.58 11.30 10.54
C GLY A 429 -19.73 12.28 11.36
N PRO A 430 -20.23 12.81 12.50
CA PRO A 430 -19.46 13.61 13.44
C PRO A 430 -18.21 12.90 13.96
N LEU A 431 -18.28 11.59 14.26
CA LEU A 431 -17.11 10.82 14.68
C LEU A 431 -16.06 10.77 13.56
N MET A 432 -16.47 10.45 12.34
CA MET A 432 -15.58 10.43 11.18
C MET A 432 -14.99 11.81 10.89
N HIS A 433 -15.80 12.87 10.97
CA HIS A 433 -15.32 14.25 10.84
C HIS A 433 -14.25 14.57 11.89
N SER A 434 -14.50 14.24 13.17
CA SER A 434 -13.52 14.44 14.23
C SER A 434 -12.25 13.60 14.03
N LEU A 435 -12.36 12.33 13.63
CA LEU A 435 -11.21 11.47 13.32
C LEU A 435 -10.39 12.05 12.17
N MET A 436 -11.03 12.48 11.09
CA MET A 436 -10.38 13.07 9.92
C MET A 436 -9.72 14.41 10.26
N ALA A 437 -10.41 15.30 10.98
CA ALA A 437 -9.87 16.59 11.39
C ALA A 437 -8.61 16.41 12.27
N ASN A 438 -8.66 15.49 13.24
CA ASN A 438 -7.50 15.19 14.09
C ASN A 438 -6.36 14.52 13.30
N ALA A 439 -6.67 13.60 12.39
CA ALA A 439 -5.67 12.98 11.51
C ALA A 439 -5.00 13.98 10.57
N MET A 440 -5.76 14.90 9.97
CA MET A 440 -5.25 15.93 9.06
C MET A 440 -4.48 17.05 9.79
N GLY A 441 -4.87 17.35 11.04
CA GLY A 441 -4.15 18.26 11.94
C GLY A 441 -2.96 17.63 12.66
N SER A 442 -2.74 16.32 12.52
CA SER A 442 -1.67 15.60 13.22
C SER A 442 -0.27 16.01 12.73
N PRO A 443 0.72 16.13 13.63
CA PRO A 443 2.12 16.34 13.26
C PRO A 443 2.64 15.44 12.12
N LYS A 444 3.53 15.98 11.28
CA LYS A 444 4.10 15.31 10.08
C LYS A 444 4.68 13.91 10.35
N HIS A 445 5.18 13.65 11.56
CA HIS A 445 5.79 12.37 11.92
C HIS A 445 4.78 11.25 12.22
N MET A 446 3.49 11.58 12.42
CA MET A 446 2.42 10.59 12.68
C MET A 446 1.80 10.03 11.41
N TRP A 447 1.86 10.76 10.29
CA TRP A 447 1.28 10.34 9.01
C TRP A 447 1.80 9.03 8.44
N PRO A 448 3.10 8.72 8.48
CA PRO A 448 3.58 7.39 8.11
C PRO A 448 2.95 6.29 8.96
N LYS A 449 2.60 6.57 10.23
CA LYS A 449 1.90 5.59 11.08
C LYS A 449 0.45 5.44 10.65
N LEU A 450 -0.26 6.56 10.40
CA LEU A 450 -1.65 6.56 9.93
C LEU A 450 -1.79 5.78 8.61
N LEU A 451 -0.97 6.08 7.61
CA LEU A 451 -0.99 5.40 6.31
C LEU A 451 -0.60 3.92 6.37
N ASN A 452 0.21 3.50 7.35
CA ASN A 452 0.58 2.10 7.52
C ASN A 452 -0.43 1.30 8.36
N SER A 453 -1.37 1.98 9.04
CA SER A 453 -2.36 1.37 9.90
C SER A 453 -3.65 0.99 9.17
N LEU A 454 -4.02 1.81 8.18
CA LEU A 454 -5.04 1.54 7.18
C LEU A 454 -4.54 0.47 6.22
#